data_AF-A0A7J6WHG9-F1
#
_entry.id   AF-A0A7J6WHG9-F1
#
_cell.length_a   1.000
_cell.length_b   1.000
_cell.length_c   1.000
_cell.angle_alpha   90.00
_cell.angle_beta   90.00
_cell.angle_gamma   90.00
#
_symmetry.space_group_name_H-M   'P 1'
#
loop_
_entity.id
_entity.type
_entity.pdbx_description
1 polymer ?
#
loop_
_entity_poly.entity_id
_entity_poly.type
_entity_poly.pdbx_seq_one_letter_code
_entity_poly.pdbx_strand_id
1 'polypeptide(L)'
;MLKYVGGNAKIMQVEEDKMSFFEIKGIIKENLGYNNVWKIHWCTPGEGPLSNHIRLMSKDNDVVKMLEANEDNSPIDIFVKHDPIVS
;
A
#
# COMPACT_ATOMS: atom_id res chain seq x y z
N MET A 1 -12.36 13.45 1.15
CA MET A 1 -12.72 12.06 1.51
C MET A 1 -12.07 11.13 0.49
N LEU A 2 -11.23 10.18 0.94
CA LEU A 2 -10.68 9.14 0.07
C LEU A 2 -11.75 8.05 -0.07
N LYS A 3 -12.12 7.69 -1.30
CA LYS A 3 -13.07 6.61 -1.58
C LYS A 3 -12.36 5.58 -2.46
N TYR A 4 -12.29 4.33 -2.00
CA TYR A 4 -11.86 3.23 -2.85
C TYR A 4 -12.93 3.01 -3.93
N VAL A 5 -12.51 3.00 -5.19
CA VAL A 5 -13.43 2.91 -6.36
C VAL A 5 -13.43 1.53 -7.03
N GLY A 6 -12.78 0.53 -6.42
CA GLY A 6 -12.53 -0.77 -7.05
C GLY A 6 -11.31 -0.74 -7.98
N GLY A 7 -10.85 -1.92 -8.41
CA GLY A 7 -9.66 -2.07 -9.26
C GLY A 7 -9.06 -3.47 -9.22
N ASN A 8 -7.85 -3.60 -9.78
CA ASN A 8 -7.04 -4.82 -9.71
C ASN A 8 -6.44 -4.98 -8.30
N ALA A 9 -6.69 -6.11 -7.65
CA ALA A 9 -6.17 -6.42 -6.33
C ALA A 9 -5.28 -7.67 -6.41
N LYS A 10 -4.12 -7.61 -5.75
CA LYS A 10 -3.21 -8.74 -5.60
C LYS A 10 -2.74 -8.82 -4.16
N ILE A 11 -2.65 -10.05 -3.65
CA ILE A 11 -2.01 -10.38 -2.38
C ILE A 11 -0.62 -10.90 -2.69
N MET A 12 0.38 -10.43 -1.95
CA MET A 12 1.77 -10.81 -2.13
C MET A 12 2.41 -11.13 -0.78
N GLN A 13 3.31 -12.11 -0.77
CA GLN A 13 4.24 -12.33 0.32
C GLN A 13 5.53 -11.58 0.01
N VAL A 14 6.06 -10.89 1.02
CA VAL A 14 7.29 -10.11 0.94
C VAL A 14 8.16 -10.44 2.15
N GLU A 15 9.47 -10.32 1.99
CA GLU A 15 10.42 -10.42 3.10
C GLU A 15 10.45 -9.07 3.82
N GLU A 16 10.02 -9.03 5.08
CA GLU A 16 9.85 -7.79 5.86
C GLU A 16 11.13 -6.95 5.94
N ASP A 17 12.29 -7.61 6.08
CA ASP A 17 13.60 -6.99 6.23
C ASP A 17 14.11 -6.29 4.96
N LYS A 18 13.54 -6.62 3.80
CA LYS A 18 13.88 -5.97 2.52
C LYS A 18 12.98 -4.78 2.21
N MET A 19 11.84 -4.68 2.89
CA MET A 19 10.81 -3.71 2.55
C MET A 19 11.26 -2.27 2.79
N SER A 20 11.37 -1.54 1.67
CA SER A 20 11.58 -0.09 1.63
C SER A 20 10.48 0.57 0.79
N PHE A 21 10.39 1.90 0.86
CA PHE A 21 9.48 2.65 -0.01
C PHE A 21 9.86 2.48 -1.48
N PHE A 22 11.14 2.29 -1.78
CA PHE A 22 11.61 1.97 -3.12
C PHE A 22 11.09 0.59 -3.58
N GLU A 23 11.21 -0.44 -2.76
CA GLU A 23 10.72 -1.79 -3.08
C GLU A 23 9.20 -1.81 -3.29
N ILE A 24 8.42 -1.12 -2.45
CA ILE A 24 6.96 -1.03 -2.61
C ILE A 24 6.59 -0.44 -3.97
N LYS A 25 7.28 0.61 -4.41
CA LYS A 25 7.06 1.19 -5.76
C LYS A 25 7.44 0.21 -6.86
N GLY A 26 8.54 -0.53 -6.70
CA GLY A 26 8.95 -1.59 -7.63
C GLY A 26 7.88 -2.67 -7.77
N ILE A 27 7.41 -3.19 -6.64
CA ILE A 27 6.32 -4.17 -6.57
C ILE A 27 5.08 -3.69 -7.30
N ILE A 28 4.62 -2.46 -7.02
CA ILE A 28 3.43 -1.89 -7.66
C ILE A 28 3.61 -1.80 -9.17
N LYS A 29 4.78 -1.35 -9.64
CA LYS A 29 5.07 -1.22 -11.05
C LYS A 29 5.09 -2.59 -11.75
N GLU A 30 5.83 -3.55 -11.21
CA GLU A 30 6.04 -4.87 -11.82
C GLU A 30 4.80 -5.75 -11.76
N ASN A 31 4.04 -5.69 -10.66
CA ASN A 31 2.92 -6.60 -10.44
C ASN A 31 1.56 -6.03 -10.86
N LEU A 32 1.39 -4.71 -10.80
CA LEU A 32 0.13 -4.04 -11.17
C LEU A 32 0.24 -3.25 -12.47
N GLY A 33 1.44 -3.07 -13.02
CA GLY A 33 1.66 -2.36 -14.29
C GLY A 33 1.53 -0.84 -14.20
N TYR A 34 1.46 -0.28 -12.99
CA TYR A 34 1.26 1.16 -12.79
C TYR A 34 2.61 1.90 -12.82
N ASN A 35 2.86 2.63 -13.90
CA ASN A 35 4.07 3.45 -14.06
C ASN A 35 3.97 4.81 -13.35
N ASN A 36 2.77 5.39 -13.26
CA ASN A 36 2.52 6.68 -12.59
C ASN A 36 1.68 6.48 -11.33
N VAL A 37 2.36 6.19 -10.22
CA VAL A 37 1.76 6.14 -8.90
C VAL A 37 1.88 7.51 -8.24
N TRP A 38 0.74 8.16 -7.98
CA TRP A 38 0.71 9.48 -7.35
C TRP A 38 0.76 9.41 -5.83
N LYS A 39 0.06 8.45 -5.24
CA LYS A 39 0.00 8.27 -3.78
C LYS A 39 -0.13 6.81 -3.43
N ILE A 40 0.58 6.39 -2.39
CA ILE A 40 0.49 5.07 -1.79
C ILE A 40 -0.01 5.28 -0.38
N HIS A 41 -1.03 4.54 0.02
CA HIS A 41 -1.54 4.56 1.38
C HIS A 41 -1.62 3.15 1.93
N TRP A 42 -1.56 3.01 3.25
CA TRP A 42 -1.77 1.74 3.94
C TRP A 42 -2.86 1.89 4.99
N CYS A 43 -3.53 0.80 5.33
CA CYS A 43 -4.50 0.77 6.43
C CYS A 43 -3.88 0.06 7.64
N THR A 44 -4.08 0.64 8.83
CA THR A 44 -3.71 -0.04 10.08
C THR A 44 -4.54 -1.34 10.21
N PRO A 45 -3.89 -2.50 10.43
CA PRO A 45 -4.58 -3.77 10.62
C PRO A 45 -5.56 -3.74 11.79
N GLY A 46 -6.68 -4.47 11.69
CA GLY A 46 -7.66 -4.64 12.78
C GLY A 46 -8.52 -3.41 13.12
N GLU A 47 -8.16 -2.23 12.63
CA GLU A 47 -8.93 -1.01 12.82
C GLU A 47 -10.08 -0.93 11.80
N GLY A 48 -11.24 -0.42 12.23
CA GLY A 48 -12.50 -0.43 11.48
C GLY A 48 -12.52 0.40 10.18
N PRO A 49 -13.69 0.91 9.74
CA PRO A 49 -13.86 1.40 8.37
C PRO A 49 -12.79 2.44 7.95
N LEU A 50 -12.34 2.31 6.69
CA LEU A 50 -11.26 3.04 5.99
C LEU A 50 -11.14 4.56 6.27
N SER A 51 -12.17 5.22 6.78
CA SER A 51 -12.24 6.67 6.92
C SER A 51 -11.18 7.28 7.85
N ASN A 52 -10.68 6.55 8.85
CA ASN A 52 -9.74 7.09 9.85
C ASN A 52 -8.40 6.36 9.96
N HIS A 53 -8.24 5.22 9.28
CA HIS A 53 -7.08 4.33 9.46
C HIS A 53 -6.18 4.25 8.23
N ILE A 54 -6.46 5.04 7.20
CA ILE A 54 -5.61 5.18 6.02
C ILE A 54 -4.50 6.19 6.29
N ARG A 55 -3.25 5.75 6.11
CA ARG A 55 -2.04 6.56 6.30
C ARG A 55 -1.30 6.69 4.98
N LEU A 56 -0.84 7.90 4.66
CA LEU A 56 -0.01 8.15 3.48
C LEU A 56 1.39 7.56 3.70
N MET A 57 1.89 6.86 2.69
CA MET A 57 3.26 6.35 2.63
C MET A 57 4.04 7.12 1.58
N SER A 58 5.12 7.78 1.99
CA SER A 58 5.91 8.66 1.12
C SER A 58 7.43 8.47 1.22
N LYS A 59 7.88 7.72 2.24
CA LYS A 59 9.29 7.48 2.56
C LYS A 59 9.43 6.21 3.40
N ASP A 60 10.66 5.74 3.57
CA ASP A 60 10.98 4.50 4.31
C ASP A 60 10.48 4.52 5.75
N ASN A 61 10.56 5.66 6.44
CA ASN A 61 10.00 5.78 7.80
C ASN A 61 8.49 5.50 7.88
N ASP A 62 7.74 5.70 6.79
CA ASP A 62 6.31 5.38 6.76
C ASP A 62 6.08 3.87 6.53
N VAL A 63 7.03 3.19 5.89
CA VAL A 63 7.06 1.73 5.73
C VAL A 63 7.37 1.06 7.06
N VAL A 64 8.37 1.57 7.79
CA VAL A 64 8.68 1.07 9.15
C VAL A 64 7.46 1.14 10.05
N LYS A 65 6.76 2.29 10.08
CA LYS A 65 5.51 2.43 10.86
C LYS A 65 4.41 1.47 10.44
N MET A 66 4.34 1.12 9.16
CA MET A 66 3.38 0.16 8.64
C MET A 66 3.70 -1.25 9.16
N LEU A 67 4.97 -1.65 9.12
CA LEU A 67 5.44 -2.94 9.60
C LEU A 67 5.30 -3.06 11.12
N GLU A 68 5.70 -2.02 11.87
CA GLU A 68 5.51 -1.95 13.33
C GLU A 68 4.04 -2.05 13.75
N ALA A 69 3.12 -1.55 12.93
CA ALA A 69 1.68 -1.63 13.20
C ALA A 69 1.07 -3.00 12.85
N ASN A 70 1.84 -3.94 12.28
CA ASN A 70 1.38 -5.27 11.90
C ASN A 70 1.82 -6.34 12.90
N GLU A 71 1.42 -6.18 14.16
CA GLU A 71 1.83 -7.05 15.26
C GLU A 71 1.47 -8.54 15.05
N ASP A 72 0.39 -8.83 14.33
CA ASP A 72 -0.15 -10.18 14.13
C ASP A 72 0.32 -10.87 12.84
N ASN A 73 1.25 -10.27 12.09
CA ASN A 73 1.64 -10.75 10.74
C ASN A 73 0.45 -10.93 9.79
N SER A 74 -0.58 -10.12 9.97
CA SER A 74 -1.76 -10.12 9.12
C SER A 74 -1.47 -9.46 7.75
N PRO A 75 -2.26 -9.74 6.70
CA PRO A 75 -2.16 -9.00 5.46
C PRO A 75 -2.38 -7.50 5.69
N ILE A 76 -1.47 -6.67 5.18
CA ILE A 76 -1.59 -5.22 5.23
C ILE A 76 -2.19 -4.73 3.90
N ASP A 77 -3.31 -4.02 3.98
CA ASP A 77 -3.93 -3.43 2.80
C ASP A 77 -3.18 -2.17 2.36
N ILE A 78 -2.73 -2.18 1.09
CA ILE A 78 -2.10 -1.04 0.43
C ILE A 78 -3.01 -0.52 -0.69
N PHE A 79 -3.29 0.77 -0.66
CA PHE A 79 -4.12 1.48 -1.63
C PHE A 79 -3.29 2.42 -2.48
N VAL A 80 -3.38 2.25 -3.79
CA VAL A 80 -2.60 3.02 -4.77
C VAL A 80 -3.51 3.97 -5.51
N LYS A 81 -3.15 5.26 -5.54
CA LYS A 81 -3.73 6.24 -6.46
C LYS A 81 -2.79 6.36 -7.66
N HIS A 82 -3.30 6.02 -8.84
CA HIS A 82 -2.57 6.02 -10.10
C HIS A 82 -3.40 6.68 -11.20
N ASP A 83 -2.76 6.98 -12.34
CA ASP A 83 -3.46 7.38 -13.57
C ASP A 83 -4.47 6.30 -14.01
N PRO A 84 -5.60 6.66 -14.65
CA PRO A 84 -6.49 5.68 -15.24
C PRO A 84 -5.71 4.73 -16.14
N ILE A 85 -5.99 3.43 -16.06
CA ILE A 85 -5.47 2.48 -17.06
C ILE A 85 -6.12 2.88 -18.39
N VAL A 86 -5.33 3.45 -19.30
CA VAL A 86 -5.79 3.66 -20.67
C VAL A 86 -5.75 2.30 -21.34
N SER A 87 -6.93 1.70 -21.51
CA SER A 87 -7.14 0.43 -22.22
C SER A 87 -6.84 0.55 -23.71
#